data_AF-A0A160DWW0-F1
#
_entry.id   AF-A0A160DWW0-F1
#
_cell.length_a   1.000
_cell.length_b   1.000
_cell.length_c   1.000
_cell.angle_alpha   90.00
_cell.angle_beta   90.00
_cell.angle_gamma   90.00
#
_symmetry.space_group_name_H-M   'P 1'
#
loop_
_entity.id
_entity.type
_entity.pdbx_description
1 polymer ?
#
loop_
_entity_poly.entity_id
_entity_poly.type
_entity_poly.pdbx_seq_one_letter_code
_entity_poly.pdbx_strand_id
1 'polypeptide(L)'
;MRYLACLGVGLFVGLLCALMAIGLLRPRDPYPRAMMNVMKHALGEARTAAGSGCAGNGQRLQLLDGLAGDLEPVFVPGGEGDRVFARYARALRSRIAAASALPENCPAQAEALTAIDNACQDCHRDYR
;
A
#
# COMPACT_ATOMS: atom_id res chain seq x y z
N MET A 1 12.10 7.46 55.78
CA MET A 1 11.82 6.15 55.15
C MET A 1 10.48 6.11 54.41
N ARG A 2 9.33 6.31 55.07
CA ARG A 2 7.99 6.20 54.42
C ARG A 2 7.76 7.15 53.24
N TYR A 3 8.13 8.43 53.37
CA TYR A 3 7.98 9.42 52.30
C TYR A 3 8.89 9.15 51.08
N LEU A 4 10.11 8.66 51.31
CA LEU A 4 11.02 8.25 50.23
C LEU A 4 10.50 7.02 49.48
N ALA A 5 9.89 6.08 50.18
CA ALA A 5 9.24 4.92 49.56
C ALA A 5 8.03 5.34 48.71
N CYS A 6 7.17 6.23 49.21
CA CYS A 6 6.05 6.77 48.42
C CYS A 6 6.53 7.52 47.17
N LEU A 7 7.60 8.30 47.29
CA LEU A 7 8.18 9.03 46.15
C LEU A 7 8.76 8.07 45.11
N GLY A 8 9.47 7.03 45.54
CA GLY A 8 10.01 6.00 44.65
C GLY A 8 8.92 5.23 43.90
N VAL A 9 7.84 4.84 44.59
CA VAL A 9 6.70 4.15 43.96
C VAL A 9 5.98 5.07 42.97
N GLY A 10 5.73 6.32 43.33
CA GLY A 10 5.10 7.29 42.44
C GLY A 10 5.93 7.54 41.17
N LEU A 11 7.24 7.70 41.30
CA LEU A 11 8.17 7.86 40.18
C LEU A 11 8.16 6.62 39.27
N PHE A 12 8.17 5.42 39.86
CA PHE A 12 8.17 4.17 39.12
C PHE A 12 6.87 3.98 38.32
N VAL A 13 5.72 4.22 38.94
CA VAL A 13 4.42 4.15 38.26
C VAL A 13 4.31 5.21 37.17
N GLY A 14 4.73 6.45 37.43
CA GLY A 14 4.76 7.52 36.44
C GLY A 14 5.64 7.18 35.24
N LEU A 15 6.81 6.60 35.47
CA LEU A 15 7.72 6.14 34.41
C LEU A 15 7.08 5.05 33.55
N LEU A 16 6.43 4.05 34.17
CA LEU A 16 5.73 2.98 33.43
C LEU A 16 4.61 3.55 32.55
N CYS A 17 3.80 4.47 33.08
CA CYS A 17 2.75 5.13 32.32
C CYS A 17 3.31 5.93 31.14
N ALA A 18 4.42 6.67 31.34
CA ALA A 18 5.06 7.44 30.28
C ALA A 18 5.61 6.54 29.15
N LEU A 19 6.24 5.41 29.50
CA LEU A 19 6.75 4.44 28.52
C LEU A 19 5.61 3.81 27.69
N MET A 20 4.47 3.51 28.31
CA MET A 20 3.29 3.03 27.57
C MET A 20 2.73 4.11 26.64
N ALA A 21 2.65 5.36 27.12
CA ALA A 21 2.15 6.48 26.32
C ALA A 21 3.01 6.75 25.07
N ILE A 22 4.35 6.63 25.18
CA ILE A 22 5.27 6.78 24.04
C ILE A 22 4.97 5.77 22.93
N GLY A 23 4.57 4.55 23.28
CA GLY A 23 4.18 3.52 22.30
C GLY A 23 2.88 3.85 21.54
N LEU A 24 1.94 4.53 22.20
CA LEU A 24 0.70 5.03 21.59
C LEU A 24 0.95 6.24 20.69
N LEU A 25 1.91 7.09 21.06
CA LEU A 25 2.29 8.29 20.32
C LEU A 25 3.23 8.00 19.14
N ARG A 26 3.78 6.77 19.05
CA ARG A 26 4.65 6.38 17.94
C ARG A 26 3.84 6.50 16.64
N PRO A 27 4.22 7.40 15.71
CA PRO A 27 3.48 7.57 14.47
C PRO A 27 3.53 6.25 13.70
N ARG A 28 2.41 5.52 13.70
CA ARG A 28 2.14 4.53 12.67
C ARG A 28 1.76 5.35 11.46
N ASP A 29 2.60 5.40 10.45
CA ASP A 29 2.21 5.99 9.20
C ASP A 29 1.07 5.13 8.60
N PRO A 30 -0.19 5.62 8.59
CA PRO A 30 -1.29 4.85 8.01
C PRO A 30 -1.21 4.82 6.49
N TYR A 31 -0.33 5.64 5.88
CA TYR A 31 -0.31 5.92 4.46
C TYR A 31 -0.04 4.69 3.59
N PRO A 32 0.96 3.82 3.85
CA PRO A 32 1.19 2.63 3.03
C PRO A 32 -0.03 1.69 3.01
N ARG A 33 -0.71 1.54 4.15
CA ARG A 33 -1.93 0.74 4.26
C ARG A 33 -3.09 1.39 3.51
N ALA A 34 -3.27 2.70 3.67
CA ALA A 34 -4.31 3.45 2.97
C ALA A 34 -4.11 3.35 1.45
N MET A 35 -2.88 3.51 0.97
CA MET A 35 -2.53 3.37 -0.44
C MET A 35 -2.91 1.99 -0.99
N MET A 36 -2.57 0.90 -0.29
CA MET A 36 -2.96 -0.45 -0.73
C MET A 36 -4.48 -0.66 -0.78
N ASN A 37 -5.23 -0.05 0.15
CA ASN A 37 -6.69 -0.10 0.11
C ASN A 37 -7.27 0.63 -1.11
N VAL A 38 -6.72 1.80 -1.45
CA VAL A 38 -7.14 2.56 -2.64
C VAL A 38 -6.80 1.80 -3.92
N MET A 39 -5.59 1.24 -4.03
CA MET A 39 -5.20 0.42 -5.18
C MET A 39 -6.12 -0.81 -5.34
N LYS A 40 -6.42 -1.52 -4.24
CA LYS A 40 -7.36 -2.66 -4.25
C LYS A 40 -8.74 -2.24 -4.74
N HIS A 41 -9.24 -1.10 -4.27
CA HIS A 41 -10.54 -0.57 -4.67
C HIS A 41 -10.58 -0.23 -6.16
N ALA A 42 -9.57 0.51 -6.65
CA ALA A 42 -9.46 0.89 -8.06
C ALA A 42 -9.41 -0.33 -8.99
N LEU A 43 -8.62 -1.36 -8.64
CA LEU A 43 -8.56 -2.62 -9.41
C LEU A 43 -9.90 -3.37 -9.39
N GLY A 44 -10.60 -3.38 -8.26
CA GLY A 44 -11.93 -3.98 -8.14
C GLY A 44 -12.96 -3.29 -9.04
N GLU A 45 -12.99 -1.96 -9.05
CA GLU A 45 -13.88 -1.20 -9.92
C GLU A 45 -13.53 -1.36 -11.41
N ALA A 46 -12.24 -1.42 -11.75
CA ALA A 46 -11.79 -1.70 -13.11
C ALA A 46 -12.31 -3.07 -13.61
N ARG A 47 -12.30 -4.10 -12.76
CA ARG A 47 -12.87 -5.42 -13.06
C ARG A 47 -14.37 -5.37 -13.25
N THR A 48 -15.08 -4.68 -12.38
CA THR A 48 -16.54 -4.51 -12.51
C THR A 48 -16.88 -3.82 -13.83
N ALA A 49 -16.16 -2.74 -14.17
CA ALA A 49 -16.32 -2.02 -15.43
C ALA A 49 -16.04 -2.93 -16.64
N ALA A 50 -14.99 -3.76 -16.59
CA ALA A 50 -14.68 -4.70 -17.67
C ALA A 50 -15.81 -5.73 -17.90
N GLY A 51 -16.56 -6.09 -16.86
CA GLY A 51 -17.73 -6.97 -16.95
C GLY A 51 -19.02 -6.29 -17.43
N SER A 52 -19.10 -4.96 -17.40
CA SER A 52 -20.33 -4.19 -17.68
C SER A 52 -20.24 -3.26 -18.89
N GLY A 53 -19.31 -3.51 -19.83
CA GLY A 53 -19.16 -2.72 -21.05
C GLY A 53 -17.97 -1.76 -21.10
N CYS A 54 -16.99 -1.93 -20.20
CA CYS A 54 -15.66 -1.30 -20.19
C CYS A 54 -15.57 0.21 -20.03
N ALA A 55 -16.70 0.90 -20.05
CA ALA A 55 -16.78 2.32 -19.71
C ALA A 55 -16.21 2.56 -18.30
N GLY A 56 -15.28 3.50 -18.17
CA GLY A 56 -14.71 3.91 -16.88
C GLY A 56 -13.43 3.18 -16.47
N ASN A 57 -12.92 2.23 -17.26
CA ASN A 57 -11.69 1.51 -16.92
C ASN A 57 -10.44 2.41 -17.01
N GLY A 58 -10.38 3.28 -18.02
CA GLY A 58 -9.25 4.20 -18.22
C GLY A 58 -8.93 5.07 -17.01
N GLN A 59 -9.96 5.64 -16.36
CA GLN A 59 -9.76 6.46 -15.15
C GLN A 59 -9.22 5.63 -13.97
N ARG A 60 -9.64 4.37 -13.83
CA ARG A 60 -9.16 3.48 -12.75
C ARG A 60 -7.72 3.04 -12.98
N LEU A 61 -7.35 2.77 -14.23
CA LEU A 61 -5.96 2.48 -14.60
C LEU A 61 -5.05 3.69 -14.41
N GLN A 62 -5.52 4.90 -14.71
CA GLN A 62 -4.77 6.13 -14.45
C GLN A 62 -4.53 6.36 -12.96
N LEU A 63 -5.53 6.09 -12.12
CA LEU A 63 -5.37 6.12 -10.65
C LEU A 63 -4.35 5.07 -10.18
N LEU A 64 -4.43 3.84 -10.71
CA LEU A 64 -3.48 2.79 -10.37
C LEU A 64 -2.05 3.15 -10.79
N ASP A 65 -1.86 3.76 -11.95
CA ASP A 65 -0.55 4.18 -12.44
C ASP A 65 0.11 5.22 -11.52
N GLY A 66 -0.65 6.24 -11.11
CA GLY A 66 -0.19 7.24 -10.15
C GLY A 66 0.24 6.62 -8.81
N LEU A 67 -0.62 5.77 -8.22
CA LEU A 67 -0.31 5.10 -6.95
C LEU A 67 0.87 4.11 -7.06
N ALA A 68 1.01 3.45 -8.22
CA ALA A 68 2.13 2.56 -8.48
C ALA A 68 3.46 3.31 -8.64
N GLY A 69 3.42 4.58 -9.07
CA GLY A 69 4.58 5.48 -9.12
C GLY A 69 5.11 5.85 -7.73
N ASP A 70 4.25 5.84 -6.71
CA ASP A 70 4.59 6.20 -5.34
C ASP A 70 5.00 4.99 -4.48
N LEU A 71 5.03 3.77 -5.03
CA LEU A 71 5.35 2.56 -4.27
C LEU A 71 6.72 2.63 -3.59
N GLU A 72 7.78 2.91 -4.35
CA GLU A 72 9.14 2.96 -3.80
C GLU A 72 9.31 4.02 -2.69
N PRO A 73 8.92 5.31 -2.86
CA PRO A 73 9.08 6.30 -1.80
C PRO A 73 8.21 6.04 -0.56
N VAL A 74 7.06 5.37 -0.71
CA VAL A 74 6.14 5.08 0.41
C VAL A 74 6.60 3.89 1.25
N PHE A 75 7.10 2.83 0.62
CA PHE A 75 7.45 1.59 1.30
C PHE A 75 8.94 1.47 1.66
N VAL A 76 9.82 2.22 1.00
CA VAL A 76 11.26 2.20 1.27
C VAL A 76 11.77 3.62 1.61
N PRO A 77 11.31 4.21 2.72
CA PRO A 77 11.77 5.54 3.13
C PRO A 77 13.24 5.46 3.55
N GLY A 78 14.11 6.28 2.92
CA GLY A 78 15.53 6.38 3.28
C GLY A 78 16.54 5.85 2.26
N GLY A 79 16.09 5.38 1.09
CA GLY A 79 16.93 5.35 -0.11
C GLY A 79 17.92 4.19 -0.27
N GLU A 80 18.17 3.36 0.74
CA GLU A 80 18.75 2.03 0.52
C GLU A 80 17.67 1.14 -0.12
N GLY A 81 17.49 1.35 -1.42
CA GLY A 81 16.41 0.79 -2.21
C GLY A 81 16.45 -0.73 -2.22
N ASP A 82 15.43 -1.35 -1.64
CA ASP A 82 15.20 -2.77 -1.81
C ASP A 82 15.03 -3.07 -3.31
N ARG A 83 16.08 -3.68 -3.88
CA ARG A 83 16.14 -3.99 -5.33
C ARG A 83 15.05 -4.96 -5.75
N VAL A 84 14.64 -5.85 -4.85
CA VAL A 84 13.58 -6.84 -5.10
C VAL A 84 12.24 -6.12 -5.12
N PHE A 85 11.96 -5.26 -4.12
CA PHE A 85 10.76 -4.43 -4.09
C PHE A 85 10.63 -3.55 -5.33
N ALA A 86 11.71 -2.83 -5.68
CA ALA A 86 11.72 -1.95 -6.85
C ALA A 86 11.52 -2.72 -8.17
N ARG A 87 11.93 -3.99 -8.23
CA ARG A 87 11.65 -4.87 -9.38
C ARG A 87 10.16 -5.19 -9.47
N TYR A 88 9.51 -5.53 -8.35
CA TYR A 88 8.06 -5.77 -8.33
C TYR A 88 7.25 -4.51 -8.66
N ALA A 89 7.62 -3.36 -8.10
CA ALA A 89 6.97 -2.08 -8.39
C ALA A 89 7.07 -1.71 -9.88
N ARG A 90 8.25 -1.87 -10.49
CA ARG A 90 8.42 -1.70 -11.95
C ARG A 90 7.59 -2.69 -12.76
N ALA A 91 7.56 -3.97 -12.35
CA ALA A 91 6.77 -4.99 -13.03
C ALA A 91 5.27 -4.63 -13.01
N LEU A 92 4.74 -4.22 -11.85
CA LEU A 92 3.35 -3.76 -11.73
C LEU A 92 3.06 -2.56 -12.65
N ARG A 93 3.91 -1.53 -12.63
CA ARG A 93 3.77 -0.36 -13.52
C ARG A 93 3.76 -0.76 -15.00
N SER A 94 4.60 -1.70 -15.40
CA SER A 94 4.60 -2.19 -16.79
C SER A 94 3.29 -2.88 -17.19
N ARG A 95 2.63 -3.59 -16.26
CA ARG A 95 1.33 -4.24 -16.52
C ARG A 95 0.21 -3.22 -16.59
N ILE A 96 0.23 -2.20 -15.73
CA ILE A 96 -0.73 -1.09 -15.77
C ILE A 96 -0.59 -0.33 -17.09
N ALA A 97 0.63 0.03 -17.49
CA ALA A 97 0.88 0.71 -18.76
C ALA A 97 0.40 -0.10 -19.97
N ALA A 98 0.65 -1.42 -19.97
CA ALA A 98 0.15 -2.31 -21.02
C ALA A 98 -1.39 -2.37 -21.07
N ALA A 99 -2.05 -2.40 -19.90
CA ALA A 99 -3.51 -2.39 -19.81
C ALA A 99 -4.11 -1.05 -20.28
N SER A 100 -3.45 0.07 -20.00
CA SER A 100 -3.88 1.41 -20.41
C SER A 100 -3.71 1.66 -21.92
N ALA A 101 -2.83 0.93 -22.58
CA ALA A 101 -2.62 1.01 -24.03
C ALA A 101 -3.62 0.18 -24.84
N LEU A 102 -4.44 -0.64 -24.19
CA LEU A 102 -5.46 -1.42 -24.87
C LEU A 102 -6.60 -0.52 -25.37
N PRO A 103 -7.20 -0.84 -26.52
CA PRO A 103 -8.47 -0.25 -26.91
C PRO A 103 -9.53 -0.58 -25.86
N GLU A 104 -10.65 0.15 -25.82
CA GLU A 104 -11.79 -0.16 -24.94
C GLU A 104 -12.53 -1.43 -25.41
N ASN A 105 -11.83 -2.57 -25.44
CA ASN A 105 -12.34 -3.89 -25.81
C ASN A 105 -12.37 -4.81 -24.57
N CYS A 106 -13.57 -5.26 -24.21
CA CYS A 106 -13.75 -5.93 -22.92
C CYS A 106 -13.00 -7.24 -22.67
N PRO A 107 -12.81 -8.12 -23.67
CA PRO A 107 -12.09 -9.37 -23.43
C PRO A 107 -10.61 -9.15 -23.09
N ALA A 108 -9.88 -8.34 -23.87
CA ALA A 108 -8.45 -8.12 -23.63
C ALA A 108 -8.20 -7.32 -22.36
N GLN A 109 -9.14 -6.45 -22.00
CA GLN A 109 -9.09 -5.70 -20.75
C GLN A 109 -9.18 -6.60 -19.51
N ALA A 110 -10.05 -7.61 -19.52
CA ALA A 110 -10.18 -8.56 -18.41
C ALA A 110 -8.90 -9.38 -18.19
N GLU A 111 -8.25 -9.79 -19.29
CA GLU A 111 -6.96 -10.47 -19.23
C GLU A 111 -5.85 -9.56 -18.67
N ALA A 112 -5.80 -8.29 -19.12
CA ALA A 112 -4.85 -7.31 -18.62
C ALA A 112 -5.03 -7.02 -17.11
N LEU A 113 -6.28 -6.93 -16.63
CA LEU A 113 -6.57 -6.78 -15.20
C LEU A 113 -6.17 -8.01 -14.39
N THR A 114 -6.24 -9.21 -14.97
CA THR A 114 -5.70 -10.44 -14.37
C THR A 114 -4.18 -10.37 -14.26
N ALA A 115 -3.49 -9.88 -15.28
CA ALA A 115 -2.03 -9.70 -15.25
C ALA A 115 -1.59 -8.68 -14.19
N ILE A 116 -2.36 -7.60 -13.98
CA ILE A 116 -2.13 -6.62 -12.90
C ILE A 116 -2.27 -7.29 -11.53
N ASP A 117 -3.32 -8.08 -11.32
CA ASP A 117 -3.54 -8.78 -10.05
C ASP A 117 -2.44 -9.79 -9.73
N ASN A 118 -1.97 -10.53 -10.73
CA ASN A 118 -0.82 -11.42 -10.57
C ASN A 118 0.43 -10.65 -10.12
N ALA A 119 0.71 -9.48 -10.72
CA ALA A 119 1.83 -8.64 -10.29
C ALA A 119 1.66 -8.13 -8.84
N CYS A 120 0.43 -7.83 -8.41
CA CYS A 120 0.13 -7.53 -7.00
C CYS A 120 0.44 -8.72 -6.09
N GLN A 121 0.06 -9.94 -6.50
CA GLN A 121 0.31 -11.16 -5.73
C GLN A 121 1.81 -11.50 -5.65
N ASP A 122 2.56 -11.29 -6.72
CA ASP A 122 4.01 -11.53 -6.76
C ASP A 122 4.74 -10.67 -5.72
N CYS A 123 4.39 -9.38 -5.62
CA CYS A 123 4.91 -8.51 -4.57
C CYS A 123 4.45 -8.96 -3.17
N HIS A 124 3.15 -9.20 -3.00
CA HIS A 124 2.60 -9.57 -1.69
C HIS A 124 3.11 -10.91 -1.16
N ARG A 125 3.56 -11.82 -2.02
CA ARG A 125 4.18 -13.08 -1.60
C ARG A 125 5.41 -12.84 -0.72
N ASP A 126 6.17 -11.79 -1.02
CA ASP A 126 7.45 -11.52 -0.37
C ASP A 126 7.34 -10.41 0.72
N TYR A 127 6.33 -9.53 0.64
CA TYR A 127 6.25 -8.30 1.46
C TYR A 127 4.99 -8.13 2.32
N ARG A 128 4.04 -9.07 2.30
CA ARG A 128 2.77 -8.94 3.05
C ARG A 128 2.80 -9.68 4.38
#